data_AF-A0A7S1NJ30-F1
#
_entry.id   AF-A0A7S1NJ30-F1
#
_cell.length_a   1.000
_cell.length_b   1.000
_cell.length_c   1.000
_cell.angle_alpha   90.00
_cell.angle_beta   90.00
_cell.angle_gamma   90.00
#
_symmetry.space_group_name_H-M   'P 1'
#
loop_
_entity.id
_entity.type
_entity.pdbx_description
1 polymer ?
#
loop_
_entity_poly.entity_id
_entity_poly.type
_entity_poly.pdbx_seq_one_letter_code
_entity_poly.pdbx_strand_id
1 'polypeptide(L)'
;VQFELAPHGDTHILKSVDDIQGLLDDHIIKTQTMLGSPYVKAIDLQVKQWEGKLLRMQGILDEWLKCQGVWHYLDPIFSSADIQNSMPAEAQKFTMVNTMWHTVMEGTQKNPYVLARTAEDRMLVNFIEANKLLEAILKQ
;
A
#
# COMPACT_ATOMS: atom_id res chain seq x y z
N VAL A 1 10.18 2.21 13.10
CA VAL A 1 8.74 2.17 12.85
C VAL A 1 8.41 0.90 12.09
N GLN A 2 7.38 0.18 12.53
CA GLN A 2 6.94 -1.10 11.98
C GLN A 2 5.44 -1.03 11.69
N PHE A 3 4.97 -1.79 10.71
CA PHE A 3 3.56 -2.03 10.51
C PHE A 3 2.99 -2.91 11.61
N GLU A 4 1.84 -2.53 12.14
CA GLU A 4 1.05 -3.39 13.01
C GLU A 4 0.00 -4.13 12.18
N LEU A 5 -0.07 -5.45 12.37
CA LEU A 5 -0.98 -6.32 11.62
C LEU A 5 -2.09 -6.85 12.54
N ALA A 6 -3.29 -6.99 11.99
CA ALA A 6 -4.40 -7.72 12.60
C ALA A 6 -4.71 -8.96 11.76
N PRO A 7 -5.04 -10.11 12.38
CA PRO A 7 -5.54 -11.28 11.65
C PRO A 7 -6.86 -10.97 10.93
N HIS A 8 -7.02 -11.48 9.71
CA HIS A 8 -8.26 -11.44 8.94
C HIS A 8 -8.39 -12.73 8.12
N GLY A 9 -9.29 -13.63 8.51
CA GLY A 9 -9.44 -14.93 7.86
C GLY A 9 -8.14 -15.75 7.89
N ASP A 10 -7.65 -16.11 6.70
CA ASP A 10 -6.38 -16.80 6.45
C ASP A 10 -5.19 -15.85 6.19
N THR A 11 -5.41 -14.54 6.29
CA THR A 11 -4.40 -13.50 6.05
C THR A 11 -4.37 -12.43 7.16
N HIS A 12 -3.81 -11.26 6.86
CA HIS A 12 -3.72 -10.11 7.75
C HIS A 12 -4.18 -8.83 7.04
N ILE A 13 -4.48 -7.82 7.84
CA ILE A 13 -4.68 -6.43 7.42
C ILE A 13 -3.79 -5.51 8.24
N LEU A 14 -3.45 -4.34 7.70
CA LEU A 14 -2.85 -3.25 8.47
C LEU A 14 -3.85 -2.74 9.52
N LYS A 15 -3.37 -2.56 10.75
CA LYS A 15 -4.08 -1.80 11.79
C LYS A 15 -3.96 -0.29 11.52
N SER A 16 -4.10 0.53 12.56
CA SER A 16 -3.80 1.97 12.45
C SER A 16 -2.37 2.17 11.96
N VAL A 17 -2.25 3.08 10.99
CA VAL A 17 -0.97 3.56 10.46
C VAL A 17 -0.81 5.07 10.70
N ASP A 18 -1.62 5.65 11.59
CA ASP A 18 -1.70 7.10 11.81
C ASP A 18 -0.34 7.67 12.26
N ASP A 19 0.35 6.97 13.17
CA ASP A 19 1.69 7.35 13.62
C ASP A 19 2.74 7.27 12.48
N ILE A 20 2.57 6.31 11.56
CA ILE A 20 3.45 6.15 10.40
C ILE A 20 3.24 7.31 9.44
N GLN A 21 1.98 7.67 9.16
CA GLN A 21 1.61 8.78 8.30
C GLN A 21 2.07 10.12 8.89
N GLY A 22 1.79 10.36 10.18
CA GLY A 22 2.24 11.58 10.85
C GLY A 22 3.75 11.75 10.81
N LEU A 23 4.52 10.67 11.06
CA LEU A 23 5.97 10.73 10.92
C LEU A 23 6.40 10.99 9.48
N LEU A 24 5.75 10.35 8.50
CA LEU A 24 6.10 10.52 7.10
C LEU A 24 5.86 11.96 6.63
N ASP A 25 4.72 12.54 6.96
CA ASP A 25 4.37 13.92 6.62
C ASP A 25 5.35 14.92 7.25
N ASP A 26 5.69 14.73 8.53
CA ASP A 26 6.72 15.52 9.21
C ASP A 26 8.06 15.48 8.48
N HIS A 27 8.49 14.28 8.04
CA HIS A 27 9.74 14.11 7.32
C HIS A 27 9.68 14.71 5.92
N ILE A 28 8.53 14.68 5.23
CA ILE A 28 8.32 15.34 3.94
C ILE A 28 8.46 16.86 4.11
N ILE A 29 7.75 17.45 5.08
CA ILE A 29 7.79 18.90 5.34
C ILE A 29 9.21 19.37 5.68
N LYS A 30 9.92 18.65 6.55
CA LYS A 30 11.32 18.94 6.90
C LYS A 30 12.23 18.88 5.68
N THR A 31 12.02 17.89 4.81
CA THR A 31 12.81 17.71 3.58
C THR A 31 12.57 18.83 2.58
N GLN A 32 11.32 19.22 2.36
CA GLN A 32 10.96 20.34 1.49
C GLN A 32 11.49 21.68 2.02
N THR A 33 11.45 21.88 3.34
CA THR A 33 12.06 23.05 3.99
C THR A 33 13.57 23.11 3.74
N MET A 34 14.27 21.96 3.80
CA MET A 34 15.69 21.89 3.47
C MET A 34 15.94 22.24 2.00
N LEU A 35 15.13 21.73 1.06
CA LEU A 35 15.27 22.04 -0.37
C LEU A 35 15.06 23.53 -0.69
N GLY A 36 14.20 24.22 0.06
CA GLY A 36 14.01 25.67 -0.05
C GLY A 36 15.14 26.52 0.54
N SER A 37 16.07 25.91 1.28
CA SER A 37 17.15 26.61 1.97
C SER A 37 18.34 26.91 1.06
N PRO A 38 18.95 28.12 1.12
CA PRO A 38 20.13 28.45 0.33
C PRO A 38 21.35 27.56 0.66
N TYR A 39 21.33 26.88 1.80
CA TYR A 39 22.42 26.01 2.26
C TYR A 39 22.37 24.60 1.68
N VAL A 40 21.30 24.22 0.96
CA VAL A 40 21.14 22.86 0.44
C VAL A 40 22.12 22.51 -0.69
N LYS A 41 22.74 23.51 -1.33
CA LYS A 41 23.57 23.34 -2.54
C LYS A 41 24.61 22.22 -2.44
N ALA A 42 25.23 22.04 -1.27
CA ALA A 42 26.26 21.01 -1.07
C ALA A 42 25.70 19.58 -0.97
N ILE A 43 24.41 19.42 -0.66
CA ILE A 43 23.73 18.15 -0.41
C ILE A 43 22.46 17.95 -1.26
N ASP A 44 22.20 18.82 -2.23
CA ASP A 44 20.96 18.88 -3.02
C ASP A 44 20.54 17.52 -3.61
N LEU A 45 21.50 16.80 -4.20
CA LEU A 45 21.23 15.48 -4.75
C LEU A 45 20.75 14.48 -3.69
N GLN A 46 21.36 14.49 -2.50
CA GLN A 46 20.99 13.59 -1.41
C GLN A 46 19.60 13.92 -0.87
N VAL A 47 19.30 15.22 -0.72
CA VAL A 47 17.99 15.67 -0.22
C VAL A 47 16.88 15.34 -1.23
N LYS A 48 17.12 15.50 -2.53
CA LYS A 48 16.16 15.11 -3.58
C LYS A 48 15.93 13.61 -3.66
N GLN A 49 16.99 12.80 -3.52
CA GLN A 49 16.85 11.34 -3.45
C GLN A 49 16.05 10.92 -2.22
N TRP A 50 16.28 11.58 -1.08
CA TRP A 50 15.52 11.36 0.14
C TRP A 50 14.05 11.75 -0.02
N GLU A 51 13.77 12.92 -0.60
CA GLU A 51 12.40 13.36 -0.93
C GLU A 51 11.70 12.34 -1.82
N GLY A 52 12.33 11.90 -2.91
CA GLY A 52 11.77 10.88 -3.80
C GLY A 52 11.45 9.57 -3.08
N LYS A 53 12.28 9.17 -2.12
CA LYS A 53 12.01 8.00 -1.27
C LYS A 53 10.78 8.23 -0.39
N LEU A 54 10.66 9.38 0.27
CA LEU A 54 9.52 9.71 1.13
C LEU A 54 8.21 9.76 0.34
N LEU A 55 8.20 10.42 -0.83
CA LEU A 55 7.02 10.50 -1.69
C LEU A 55 6.60 9.13 -2.21
N ARG A 56 7.57 8.27 -2.55
CA ARG A 56 7.29 6.87 -2.92
C ARG A 56 6.66 6.09 -1.77
N MET A 57 7.14 6.30 -0.54
CA MET A 57 6.55 5.67 0.64
C MET A 57 5.10 6.12 0.85
N GLN A 58 4.83 7.42 0.68
CA GLN A 58 3.49 7.99 0.82
C GLN A 58 2.54 7.36 -0.20
N GLY A 59 2.92 7.34 -1.48
CA GLY A 59 2.11 6.70 -2.51
C GLY A 59 1.87 5.22 -2.27
N ILE A 60 2.84 4.48 -1.69
CA ILE A 60 2.62 3.07 -1.32
C ILE A 60 1.58 2.96 -0.22
N LEU A 61 1.67 3.76 0.84
CA LEU A 61 0.72 3.72 1.95
C LEU A 61 -0.70 4.06 1.47
N ASP A 62 -0.84 5.12 0.67
CA ASP A 62 -2.14 5.56 0.15
C ASP A 62 -2.81 4.47 -0.70
N GLU A 63 -2.06 3.89 -1.65
CA GLU A 63 -2.60 2.84 -2.53
C GLU A 63 -2.86 1.53 -1.77
N TRP A 64 -2.03 1.20 -0.76
CA TRP A 64 -2.24 0.03 0.08
C TRP A 64 -3.49 0.17 0.93
N LEU A 65 -3.69 1.30 1.61
CA LEU A 65 -4.88 1.54 2.43
C LEU A 65 -6.15 1.59 1.57
N LYS A 66 -6.08 2.21 0.40
CA LYS A 66 -7.18 2.20 -0.58
C LYS A 66 -7.53 0.76 -1.01
N CYS A 67 -6.52 -0.03 -1.34
CA CYS A 67 -6.68 -1.44 -1.71
C CYS A 67 -7.30 -2.24 -0.56
N GLN A 68 -6.81 -2.05 0.67
CA GLN A 68 -7.32 -2.72 1.86
C GLN A 68 -8.80 -2.44 2.06
N GLY A 69 -9.22 -1.18 1.97
CA GLY A 69 -10.61 -0.79 2.19
C GLY A 69 -11.58 -1.46 1.22
N VAL A 70 -11.24 -1.45 -0.07
CA VAL A 70 -12.09 -2.08 -1.09
C VAL A 70 -12.01 -3.61 -1.04
N TRP A 71 -10.80 -4.17 -0.89
CA TRP A 71 -10.61 -5.62 -0.78
C TRP A 71 -11.37 -6.19 0.42
N HIS A 72 -11.27 -5.56 1.59
CA HIS A 72 -11.95 -6.00 2.81
C HIS A 72 -13.48 -6.00 2.67
N TYR A 73 -14.04 -5.05 1.91
CA TYR A 73 -15.46 -5.02 1.58
C TYR A 73 -15.87 -6.15 0.62
N LEU A 74 -15.04 -6.44 -0.38
CA LEU A 74 -15.33 -7.44 -1.41
C LEU A 74 -15.05 -8.89 -0.98
N ASP A 75 -14.12 -9.10 -0.04
CA ASP A 75 -13.72 -10.40 0.48
C ASP A 75 -14.90 -11.29 0.92
N PRO A 76 -15.81 -10.85 1.82
CA PRO A 76 -16.97 -11.66 2.19
C PRO A 76 -17.92 -11.93 1.01
N ILE A 77 -18.03 -11.03 0.04
CA ILE A 77 -18.92 -11.17 -1.12
C ILE A 77 -18.38 -12.26 -2.06
N PHE A 78 -17.10 -12.16 -2.42
CA PHE A 78 -16.47 -13.09 -3.36
C PHE A 78 -16.03 -14.41 -2.72
N SER A 79 -16.11 -14.55 -1.40
CA SER A 79 -15.95 -15.85 -0.73
C SER A 79 -17.10 -16.84 -0.99
N SER A 80 -18.24 -16.39 -1.51
CA SER A 80 -19.39 -17.24 -1.85
C SER A 80 -19.25 -17.95 -3.20
N ALA A 81 -19.41 -19.28 -3.22
CA ALA A 81 -19.39 -20.08 -4.44
C ALA A 81 -20.48 -19.66 -5.46
N ASP A 82 -21.63 -19.19 -4.99
CA ASP A 82 -22.73 -18.76 -5.86
C ASP A 82 -22.39 -17.46 -6.59
N ILE A 83 -21.71 -16.52 -5.92
CA ILE A 83 -21.22 -15.27 -6.52
C ILE A 83 -20.13 -15.58 -7.55
N GLN A 84 -19.21 -16.49 -7.23
CA GLN A 84 -18.15 -16.92 -8.15
C GLN A 84 -18.71 -17.48 -9.46
N ASN A 85 -19.83 -18.23 -9.39
CA ASN A 85 -20.51 -18.77 -10.57
C ASN A 85 -21.33 -17.71 -11.33
N SER A 86 -21.93 -16.75 -10.62
CA SER A 86 -22.79 -15.73 -11.21
C SER A 86 -22.00 -14.59 -11.87
N MET A 87 -20.82 -14.27 -11.34
CA MET A 87 -19.96 -13.16 -11.77
C MET A 87 -18.52 -13.64 -12.01
N PRO A 88 -18.30 -14.55 -12.98
CA PRO A 88 -17.01 -15.21 -13.16
C PRO A 88 -15.88 -14.26 -13.55
N ALA A 89 -16.17 -13.20 -14.30
CA ALA A 89 -15.17 -12.23 -14.73
C ALA A 89 -14.67 -11.36 -13.56
N GLU A 90 -15.57 -10.90 -12.71
CA GLU A 90 -15.28 -10.11 -11.52
C GLU A 90 -14.59 -10.97 -10.45
N ALA A 91 -15.04 -12.23 -10.31
CA ALA A 91 -14.41 -13.23 -9.46
C ALA A 91 -12.94 -13.50 -9.85
N GLN A 92 -12.65 -13.58 -11.15
CA GLN A 92 -11.28 -13.73 -11.63
C GLN A 92 -10.42 -12.52 -11.27
N LYS A 93 -10.92 -11.28 -11.49
CA LYS A 93 -10.21 -10.05 -11.10
C LYS A 93 -9.94 -10.02 -9.59
N PHE A 94 -10.95 -10.35 -8.76
CA PHE A 94 -10.80 -10.39 -7.31
C PHE A 94 -9.76 -11.43 -6.89
N THR A 95 -9.75 -12.61 -7.49
CA THR A 95 -8.76 -13.67 -7.21
C THR A 95 -7.33 -13.23 -7.49
N MET A 96 -7.10 -12.48 -8.57
CA MET A 96 -5.77 -11.90 -8.87
C MET A 96 -5.33 -10.93 -7.76
N VAL A 97 -6.22 -10.03 -7.34
CA VAL A 97 -5.94 -9.08 -6.26
C VAL A 97 -5.71 -9.82 -4.94
N ASN A 98 -6.52 -10.83 -4.63
CA ASN A 98 -6.42 -11.61 -3.41
C ASN A 98 -5.08 -12.36 -3.32
N THR A 99 -4.60 -12.92 -4.43
CA THR A 99 -3.29 -13.60 -4.48
C THR A 99 -2.14 -12.62 -4.23
N MET A 100 -2.20 -11.44 -4.84
CA MET A 100 -1.23 -10.37 -4.60
C MET A 100 -1.27 -9.94 -3.13
N TRP A 101 -2.46 -9.72 -2.58
CA TRP A 101 -2.69 -9.33 -1.19
C TRP A 101 -2.02 -10.29 -0.22
N HIS A 102 -2.29 -11.59 -0.35
CA HIS A 102 -1.68 -12.63 0.49
C HIS A 102 -0.15 -12.61 0.42
N THR A 103 0.41 -12.50 -0.79
CA THR A 103 1.86 -12.43 -0.98
C THR A 103 2.48 -11.23 -0.26
N VAL A 104 1.85 -10.05 -0.38
CA VAL A 104 2.34 -8.82 0.26
C VAL A 104 2.18 -8.90 1.78
N MET A 105 1.05 -9.39 2.29
CA MET A 105 0.79 -9.48 3.72
C MET A 105 1.69 -10.53 4.40
N GLU A 106 1.97 -11.66 3.75
CA GLU A 106 2.94 -12.66 4.25
C GLU A 106 4.35 -12.06 4.32
N GLY A 107 4.79 -11.35 3.27
CA GLY A 107 6.08 -10.66 3.26
C GLY A 107 6.17 -9.57 4.35
N THR A 108 5.06 -8.89 4.62
CA THR A 108 4.97 -7.84 5.64
C THR A 108 4.97 -8.42 7.05
N GLN A 109 4.33 -9.58 7.27
CA GLN A 109 4.40 -10.28 8.53
C GLN A 109 5.83 -10.75 8.84
N LYS A 110 6.56 -11.24 7.84
CA LYS A 110 7.96 -11.68 7.99
C LYS A 110 8.92 -10.51 8.24
N ASN A 111 8.65 -9.35 7.64
CA ASN A 111 9.49 -8.17 7.76
C ASN A 111 8.63 -6.89 7.92
N PRO A 112 8.16 -6.55 9.13
CA PRO A 112 7.20 -5.49 9.32
C PRO A 112 7.81 -4.08 9.24
N TYR A 113 9.12 -3.94 9.01
CA TYR A 113 9.75 -2.62 8.98
C TYR A 113 9.27 -1.80 7.78
N VAL A 114 8.64 -0.66 8.06
CA VAL A 114 8.01 0.20 7.03
C VAL A 114 9.00 0.52 5.93
N LEU A 115 10.18 1.04 6.29
CA LEU A 115 11.24 1.40 5.33
C LEU A 115 11.69 0.23 4.44
N ALA A 116 11.70 -1.00 4.96
CA ALA A 116 12.11 -2.17 4.19
C ALA A 116 11.00 -2.57 3.20
N ARG A 117 9.75 -2.66 3.66
CA ARG A 117 8.60 -2.99 2.80
C ARG A 117 8.38 -1.95 1.71
N THR A 118 8.43 -0.66 2.07
CA THR A 118 8.23 0.43 1.11
C THR A 118 9.45 0.67 0.21
N ALA A 119 10.55 -0.06 0.38
CA ALA A 119 11.70 -0.05 -0.52
C ALA A 119 11.59 -1.11 -1.63
N GLU A 120 10.66 -2.07 -1.54
CA GLU A 120 10.52 -3.11 -2.56
C GLU A 120 10.04 -2.54 -3.90
N ASP A 121 10.72 -2.88 -4.99
CA ASP A 121 10.62 -2.20 -6.29
C ASP A 121 9.21 -2.18 -6.89
N ARG A 122 8.44 -3.26 -6.67
CA ARG A 122 7.10 -3.41 -7.28
C ARG A 122 5.94 -3.09 -6.35
N MET A 123 6.19 -2.74 -5.09
CA MET A 123 5.13 -2.54 -4.09
C MET A 123 4.08 -1.52 -4.56
N LEU A 124 4.53 -0.35 -5.03
CA LEU A 124 3.63 0.72 -5.51
C LEU A 124 2.83 0.28 -6.73
N VAL A 125 3.50 -0.33 -7.71
CA VAL A 125 2.86 -0.76 -8.97
C VAL A 125 1.82 -1.84 -8.69
N ASN A 126 2.13 -2.81 -7.82
CA ASN A 126 1.22 -3.88 -7.44
C ASN A 126 -0.10 -3.33 -6.86
N PHE A 127 -0.02 -2.35 -5.95
CA PHE A 127 -1.22 -1.76 -5.34
C PHE A 127 -2.00 -0.88 -6.33
N ILE A 128 -1.33 -0.12 -7.19
CA ILE A 128 -2.01 0.64 -8.25
C ILE A 128 -2.77 -0.30 -9.20
N GLU A 129 -2.14 -1.38 -9.64
CA GLU A 129 -2.77 -2.38 -10.52
C GLU A 129 -3.93 -3.10 -9.83
N ALA A 130 -3.76 -3.47 -8.56
CA ALA A 130 -4.83 -4.07 -7.77
C ALA A 130 -6.02 -3.11 -7.60
N ASN A 131 -5.77 -1.85 -7.27
CA ASN A 131 -6.83 -0.84 -7.15
C ASN A 131 -7.59 -0.65 -8.48
N LYS A 132 -6.92 -0.70 -9.63
CA LYS A 132 -7.60 -0.66 -10.94
C LYS A 132 -8.54 -1.85 -11.15
N LEU A 133 -8.11 -3.06 -10.75
CA LEU A 133 -8.95 -4.26 -10.84
C LEU A 133 -10.15 -4.16 -9.89
N LEU A 134 -9.93 -3.74 -8.65
CA LEU A 134 -10.99 -3.53 -7.65
C LEU A 134 -12.01 -2.48 -8.09
N GLU A 135 -11.56 -1.35 -8.63
CA GLU A 135 -12.44 -0.33 -9.20
C GLU A 135 -13.26 -0.84 -10.39
N ALA A 136 -12.67 -1.71 -11.22
CA ALA A 136 -13.39 -2.30 -12.34
C ALA A 136 -14.49 -3.29 -11.89
N ILE A 137 -14.37 -3.88 -10.69
CA ILE A 137 -15.43 -4.70 -10.10
C ILE A 137 -16.57 -3.82 -9.60
N LEU A 138 -16.28 -2.67 -8.98
CA LEU A 138 -17.29 -1.78 -8.39
C LEU A 138 -18.10 -0.95 -9.40
N LYS A 139 -17.61 -0.80 -10.63
CA LYS A 139 -18.22 0.04 -11.68
C LYS A 139 -19.22 -0.70 -12.58
N GLN A 140 -19.43 -2.01 -12.36
CA GLN A 140 -20.37 -2.84 -13.11
C GLN A 140 -21.67 -3.02 -12.33
#